data_AF-A0A8S1U931-F1
#
_entry.id   AF-A0A8S1U931-F1
#
_cell.length_a   1.000
_cell.length_b   1.000
_cell.length_c   1.000
_cell.angle_alpha   90.00
_cell.angle_beta   90.00
_cell.angle_gamma   90.00
#
_symmetry.space_group_name_H-M   'P 1'
#
loop_
_entity.id
_entity.type
_entity.pdbx_description
1 polymer ?
#
loop_
_entity_poly.entity_id
_entity_poly.type
_entity_poly.pdbx_seq_one_letter_code
_entity_poly.pdbx_strand_id
1 'polypeptide(L)'
;MNNKIFSFQNTNTLAQALTNKIHELEYQSKKGTKYPFGNNEDFVGIGQMILEFFFSDYLIQRGYPNKETQIKKSSDLVLLRQRLLSERNLADIALSYKIDNIVQVGNQINLKKNPKILAETLKSIIAAQYYDSGYDLDHLREVVQPILKQVLDKGQAVPLVELKQNPKSAFLEFVNGCTNLKPKVSVEWKKDSFQNGNPINVYQVQLELNNLLLIKREGVNKRNTEQLVYREALKRLKQIQLNQSYSQGSQNQPTKTQDKESAEEITLLDELETSIIESSQFFQFSDLRDSDLSLLENQGTLGQKVESLLEQFAL
;
A
#
# COMPACT_ATOMS: atom_id res chain seq x y z
N MET A 1 -1.26 -35.27 -3.95
CA MET A 1 -1.36 -34.64 -2.62
C MET A 1 -2.47 -33.61 -2.69
N ASN A 2 -3.56 -33.82 -1.94
CA ASN A 2 -4.63 -32.84 -1.83
C ASN A 2 -4.13 -31.68 -0.98
N ASN A 3 -3.53 -30.65 -1.60
CA ASN A 3 -3.16 -29.41 -0.93
C ASN A 3 -4.43 -28.60 -0.63
N LYS A 4 -5.20 -29.07 0.35
CA LYS A 4 -6.37 -28.36 0.85
C LYS A 4 -5.86 -27.32 1.86
N ILE A 5 -5.57 -26.11 1.36
CA ILE A 5 -5.04 -25.00 2.17
C ILE A 5 -6.09 -24.44 3.12
N PHE A 6 -7.38 -24.58 2.79
CA PHE A 6 -8.48 -24.14 3.63
C PHE A 6 -9.20 -25.33 4.26
N SER A 7 -9.42 -25.28 5.57
CA SER A 7 -10.13 -26.30 6.33
C SER A 7 -11.10 -25.63 7.29
N PHE A 8 -12.37 -26.00 7.22
CA PHE A 8 -13.43 -25.36 8.01
C PHE A 8 -14.14 -26.39 8.90
N GLN A 9 -14.31 -26.06 10.17
CA GLN A 9 -15.15 -26.77 11.12
C GLN A 9 -16.59 -26.24 11.06
N ASN A 10 -16.75 -24.92 10.92
CA ASN A 10 -18.03 -24.23 10.84
C ASN A 10 -18.38 -23.89 9.39
N THR A 11 -19.36 -24.64 8.85
CA THR A 11 -19.85 -24.44 7.49
C THR A 11 -20.56 -23.10 7.29
N ASN A 12 -21.12 -22.50 8.35
CA ASN A 12 -21.81 -21.21 8.26
C ASN A 12 -20.80 -20.07 8.08
N THR A 13 -19.66 -20.13 8.76
CA THR A 13 -18.56 -19.16 8.58
C THR A 13 -18.01 -19.21 7.16
N LEU A 14 -17.83 -20.42 6.61
CA LEU A 14 -17.44 -20.60 5.20
C LEU A 14 -18.53 -20.08 4.25
N ALA A 15 -19.80 -20.36 4.52
CA ALA A 15 -20.91 -19.87 3.70
C ALA A 15 -20.90 -18.34 3.64
N GLN A 16 -20.82 -17.67 4.79
CA GLN A 16 -20.72 -16.22 4.87
C GLN A 16 -19.55 -15.68 4.05
N ALA A 17 -18.37 -16.32 4.14
CA ALA A 17 -17.17 -15.88 3.44
C ALA A 17 -17.29 -15.95 1.91
N LEU A 18 -18.03 -16.96 1.41
CA LEU A 18 -18.30 -17.17 -0.01
C LEU A 18 -19.46 -16.33 -0.54
N THR A 19 -20.24 -15.69 0.33
CA THR A 19 -21.42 -14.92 -0.05
C THR A 19 -21.07 -13.45 -0.31
N ASN A 20 -21.08 -13.05 -1.58
CA ASN A 20 -21.04 -11.64 -1.94
C ASN A 20 -22.38 -10.97 -1.60
N LYS A 21 -22.35 -9.69 -1.21
CA LYS A 21 -23.54 -8.86 -0.93
C LYS A 21 -24.64 -8.95 -1.98
N ILE A 22 -24.28 -9.07 -3.26
CA ILE A 22 -25.25 -9.22 -4.36
C ILE A 22 -26.14 -10.45 -4.15
N HIS A 23 -25.57 -11.57 -3.69
CA HIS A 23 -26.33 -12.78 -3.41
C HIS A 23 -27.29 -12.61 -2.23
N GLU A 24 -26.84 -11.98 -1.15
CA GLU A 24 -27.68 -11.69 0.01
C GLU A 24 -28.89 -10.83 -0.39
N LEU A 25 -28.65 -9.73 -1.13
CA LEU A 25 -29.71 -8.82 -1.58
C LEU A 25 -30.72 -9.52 -2.48
N GLU A 26 -30.25 -10.37 -3.40
CA GLU A 26 -31.13 -11.17 -4.25
C GLU A 26 -31.97 -12.15 -3.44
N TYR A 27 -31.36 -12.85 -2.48
CA TYR A 27 -32.08 -13.77 -1.61
C TYR A 27 -33.19 -13.06 -0.85
N GLN A 28 -32.87 -11.89 -0.26
CA GLN A 28 -33.83 -11.08 0.47
C GLN A 28 -34.99 -10.62 -0.41
N SER A 29 -34.69 -10.18 -1.64
CA SER A 29 -35.72 -9.78 -2.61
C SER A 29 -36.66 -10.94 -2.99
N LYS A 30 -36.15 -12.17 -3.14
CA LYS A 30 -36.94 -13.34 -3.53
C LYS A 30 -37.70 -14.00 -2.38
N LYS A 31 -37.14 -14.00 -1.17
CA LYS A 31 -37.66 -14.75 -0.02
C LYS A 31 -38.34 -13.87 1.03
N GLY A 32 -38.23 -12.54 0.92
CA GLY A 32 -38.78 -11.61 1.91
C GLY A 32 -38.11 -11.69 3.29
N THR A 33 -36.99 -12.39 3.40
CA THR A 33 -36.26 -12.63 4.66
C THR A 33 -34.76 -12.46 4.44
N LYS A 34 -34.02 -12.06 5.49
CA LYS A 34 -32.57 -11.88 5.40
C LYS A 34 -31.89 -13.23 5.12
N TYR A 35 -30.80 -13.20 4.34
CA TYR A 35 -29.97 -14.40 4.14
C TYR A 35 -29.38 -14.87 5.47
N PRO A 36 -29.54 -16.15 5.86
CA PRO A 36 -29.23 -16.60 7.22
C PRO A 36 -27.75 -16.56 7.57
N PHE A 37 -26.85 -16.56 6.59
CA PHE A 37 -25.40 -16.56 6.81
C PHE A 37 -24.77 -15.17 6.69
N GLY A 38 -25.52 -14.14 6.26
CA GLY A 38 -24.97 -12.81 5.97
C GLY A 38 -24.07 -12.79 4.73
N ASN A 39 -23.24 -11.75 4.61
CA ASN A 39 -22.32 -11.56 3.49
C ASN A 39 -20.87 -11.37 3.97
N ASN A 40 -19.95 -11.32 3.01
CA ASN A 40 -18.51 -11.29 3.27
C ASN A 40 -17.89 -9.91 3.54
N GLU A 41 -18.64 -8.80 3.51
CA GLU A 41 -18.08 -7.43 3.60
C GLU A 41 -17.21 -7.20 4.84
N ASP A 42 -17.68 -7.63 6.02
CA ASP A 42 -16.92 -7.46 7.27
C ASP A 42 -15.62 -8.28 7.24
N PHE A 43 -15.70 -9.52 6.75
CA PHE A 43 -14.56 -10.41 6.61
C PHE A 43 -13.53 -9.90 5.58
N VAL A 44 -13.95 -9.17 4.55
CA VAL A 44 -13.02 -8.57 3.57
C VAL A 44 -12.04 -7.63 4.25
N GLY A 45 -12.54 -6.78 5.17
CA GLY A 45 -11.70 -5.82 5.90
C GLY A 45 -10.69 -6.52 6.80
N ILE A 46 -11.14 -7.50 7.59
CA ILE A 46 -10.28 -8.28 8.49
C ILE A 46 -9.25 -9.09 7.70
N GLY A 47 -9.66 -9.72 6.61
CA GLY A 47 -8.78 -10.50 5.74
C GLY A 47 -7.69 -9.66 5.09
N GLN A 48 -8.01 -8.40 4.73
CA GLN A 48 -7.01 -7.44 4.28
C GLN A 48 -5.96 -7.17 5.35
N MET A 49 -6.37 -6.89 6.59
CA MET A 49 -5.46 -6.60 7.70
C MET A 49 -4.56 -7.80 8.02
N ILE A 50 -5.11 -9.01 8.03
CA ILE A 50 -4.36 -10.26 8.23
C ILE A 50 -3.29 -10.43 7.15
N LEU A 51 -3.65 -10.28 5.87
CA LEU A 51 -2.69 -10.39 4.77
C LEU A 51 -1.59 -9.34 4.87
N GLU A 52 -1.94 -8.10 5.20
CA GLU A 52 -0.98 -7.01 5.36
C GLU A 52 -0.03 -7.25 6.54
N PHE A 53 -0.55 -7.77 7.64
CA PHE A 53 0.23 -8.15 8.82
C PHE A 53 1.25 -9.24 8.46
N PHE A 54 0.81 -10.41 7.97
CA PHE A 54 1.72 -11.51 7.66
C PHE A 54 2.70 -11.17 6.51
N PHE A 55 2.30 -10.35 5.55
CA PHE A 55 3.21 -9.85 4.52
C PHE A 55 4.36 -9.04 5.13
N SER A 56 4.03 -8.16 6.08
CA SER A 56 5.01 -7.29 6.73
C SER A 56 5.89 -8.07 7.70
N ASP A 57 5.27 -8.92 8.53
CA ASP A 57 5.96 -9.84 9.45
C ASP A 57 6.98 -10.72 8.70
N TYR A 58 6.56 -11.34 7.59
CA TYR A 58 7.43 -12.16 6.75
C TYR A 58 8.64 -11.38 6.23
N LEU A 59 8.46 -10.15 5.74
CA LEU A 59 9.57 -9.36 5.20
C LEU A 59 10.51 -8.88 6.31
N ILE A 60 9.97 -8.48 7.47
CA ILE A 60 10.77 -8.07 8.63
C ILE A 60 11.63 -9.23 9.13
N GLN A 61 11.07 -10.43 9.26
CA GLN A 61 11.81 -11.64 9.65
C GLN A 61 12.91 -12.02 8.66
N ARG A 62 12.80 -11.59 7.39
CA ARG A 62 13.83 -11.76 6.36
C ARG A 62 14.88 -10.65 6.33
N GLY A 63 14.84 -9.72 7.28
CA GLY A 63 15.81 -8.63 7.43
C GLY A 63 15.51 -7.42 6.55
N TYR A 64 14.27 -7.24 6.06
CA TYR A 64 13.87 -6.03 5.34
C TYR A 64 13.17 -5.03 6.26
N PRO A 65 13.37 -3.71 6.05
CA PRO A 65 14.19 -3.10 5.01
C PRO A 65 15.70 -3.24 5.29
N ASN A 66 16.50 -3.36 4.22
CA ASN A 66 17.96 -3.45 4.28
C ASN A 66 18.58 -2.47 3.26
N LYS A 67 19.49 -1.60 3.73
CA LYS A 67 20.16 -0.56 2.92
C LYS A 67 20.92 -1.10 1.71
N GLU A 68 21.43 -2.32 1.80
CA GLU A 68 22.17 -3.02 0.75
C GLU A 68 21.25 -3.64 -0.31
N THR A 69 19.96 -3.73 -0.02
CA THR A 69 18.96 -4.32 -0.91
C THR A 69 18.16 -3.26 -1.66
N GLN A 70 17.16 -3.69 -2.42
CA GLN A 70 16.27 -2.79 -3.15
C GLN A 70 15.13 -2.23 -2.27
N ILE A 71 14.84 -2.87 -1.13
CA ILE A 71 13.87 -2.42 -0.13
C ILE A 71 14.70 -1.78 1.00
N LYS A 72 15.01 -0.50 0.86
CA LYS A 72 16.01 0.19 1.71
C LYS A 72 15.40 0.87 2.93
N LYS A 73 14.12 1.24 2.85
CA LYS A 73 13.39 2.02 3.87
C LYS A 73 12.00 1.42 4.10
N SER A 74 11.37 1.73 5.22
CA SER A 74 10.01 1.29 5.55
C SER A 74 8.97 1.72 4.50
N SER A 75 9.17 2.88 3.87
CA SER A 75 8.33 3.34 2.75
C SER A 75 8.37 2.40 1.54
N ASP A 76 9.51 1.78 1.24
CA ASP A 76 9.64 0.81 0.15
C ASP A 76 8.82 -0.45 0.44
N LEU A 77 8.78 -0.90 1.70
CA LEU A 77 7.97 -2.03 2.14
C LEU A 77 6.48 -1.74 1.99
N VAL A 78 6.02 -0.55 2.38
CA VAL A 78 4.62 -0.13 2.21
C VAL A 78 4.23 -0.10 0.73
N LEU A 79 5.09 0.44 -0.14
CA LEU A 79 4.86 0.46 -1.59
C LEU A 79 4.81 -0.97 -2.16
N LEU A 80 5.70 -1.85 -1.70
CA LEU A 80 5.71 -3.26 -2.11
C LEU A 80 4.42 -3.96 -1.71
N ARG A 81 4.00 -3.79 -0.45
CA ARG A 81 2.76 -4.34 0.08
C ARG A 81 1.55 -3.90 -0.74
N GLN A 82 1.40 -2.59 -0.99
CA GLN A 82 0.29 -2.04 -1.79
C GLN A 82 0.27 -2.59 -3.22
N ARG A 83 1.44 -2.75 -3.84
CA ARG A 83 1.57 -3.28 -5.20
C ARG A 83 1.24 -4.76 -5.25
N LEU A 84 1.83 -5.54 -4.35
CA LEU A 84 1.75 -6.99 -4.39
C LEU A 84 0.42 -7.53 -3.88
N LEU A 85 -0.15 -6.94 -2.83
CA LEU A 85 -1.49 -7.23 -2.32
C LEU A 85 -2.58 -6.43 -3.07
N SER A 86 -2.35 -6.16 -4.36
CA SER A 86 -3.34 -5.48 -5.20
C SER A 86 -4.49 -6.41 -5.57
N GLU A 87 -5.66 -5.82 -5.87
CA GLU A 87 -6.86 -6.55 -6.30
C GLU A 87 -6.56 -7.52 -7.45
N ARG A 88 -5.84 -7.06 -8.47
CA ARG A 88 -5.45 -7.89 -9.62
C ARG A 88 -4.67 -9.13 -9.19
N ASN A 89 -3.64 -8.97 -8.36
CA ASN A 89 -2.81 -10.09 -7.94
C ASN A 89 -3.59 -11.08 -7.08
N LEU A 90 -4.40 -10.58 -6.15
CA LEU A 90 -5.23 -11.43 -5.29
C LEU A 90 -6.33 -12.15 -6.08
N ALA A 91 -6.89 -11.52 -7.11
CA ALA A 91 -7.85 -12.16 -8.01
C ALA A 91 -7.22 -13.33 -8.80
N ASP A 92 -6.02 -13.13 -9.33
CA ASP A 92 -5.28 -14.19 -10.02
C ASP A 92 -4.98 -15.37 -9.08
N ILE A 93 -4.61 -15.08 -7.83
CA ILE A 93 -4.37 -16.11 -6.81
C ILE A 93 -5.68 -16.82 -6.47
N ALA A 94 -6.78 -16.09 -6.32
CA ALA A 94 -8.11 -16.66 -6.08
C ALA A 94 -8.54 -17.64 -7.19
N LEU A 95 -8.24 -17.31 -8.46
CA LEU A 95 -8.46 -18.20 -9.60
C LEU A 95 -7.61 -19.48 -9.53
N SER A 96 -6.38 -19.39 -9.03
CA SER A 96 -5.53 -20.58 -8.81
C SER A 96 -6.16 -21.55 -7.81
N TYR A 97 -6.92 -21.03 -6.83
CA TYR A 97 -7.69 -21.79 -5.85
C TYR A 97 -9.12 -22.12 -6.27
N LYS A 98 -9.50 -21.84 -7.52
CA LYS A 98 -10.85 -22.12 -8.07
C LYS A 98 -11.99 -21.45 -7.28
N ILE A 99 -11.73 -20.28 -6.70
CA ILE A 99 -12.74 -19.51 -5.94
C ILE A 99 -13.91 -19.08 -6.85
N ASP A 100 -13.66 -18.87 -8.14
CA ASP A 100 -14.69 -18.56 -9.14
C ASP A 100 -15.79 -19.63 -9.21
N ASN A 101 -15.49 -20.88 -8.89
CA ASN A 101 -16.48 -21.95 -8.91
C ASN A 101 -17.44 -21.87 -7.72
N ILE A 102 -16.95 -21.44 -6.56
CA ILE A 102 -17.64 -21.57 -5.26
C ILE A 102 -18.20 -20.25 -4.73
N VAL A 103 -17.74 -19.09 -5.20
CA VAL A 103 -18.28 -17.79 -4.80
C VAL A 103 -19.75 -17.65 -5.21
N GLN A 104 -20.56 -17.11 -4.30
CA GLN A 104 -21.98 -16.86 -4.50
C GLN A 104 -22.22 -15.40 -4.86
N VAL A 105 -22.70 -15.17 -6.08
CA VAL A 105 -23.04 -13.85 -6.65
C VAL A 105 -24.49 -13.79 -7.12
N GLY A 106 -25.32 -14.72 -6.63
CA GLY A 106 -26.70 -14.90 -7.09
C GLY A 106 -26.79 -15.25 -8.57
N ASN A 107 -27.79 -14.69 -9.24
CA ASN A 107 -28.07 -14.83 -10.67
C ASN A 107 -27.05 -14.07 -11.55
N GLN A 108 -26.20 -13.23 -10.98
CA GLN A 108 -25.18 -12.48 -11.71
C GLN A 108 -23.93 -13.34 -11.96
N ILE A 109 -24.09 -14.51 -12.57
CA ILE A 109 -23.05 -15.54 -12.75
C ILE A 109 -21.80 -14.98 -13.46
N ASN A 110 -21.98 -14.00 -14.36
CA ASN A 110 -20.89 -13.31 -15.06
C ASN A 110 -19.90 -12.62 -14.10
N LEU A 111 -20.31 -12.32 -12.87
CA LEU A 111 -19.47 -11.70 -11.85
C LEU A 111 -18.59 -12.69 -11.08
N LYS A 112 -18.77 -14.01 -11.26
CA LYS A 112 -17.91 -15.03 -10.61
C LYS A 112 -16.43 -14.88 -10.93
N LYS A 113 -16.10 -14.27 -12.09
CA LYS A 113 -14.72 -13.98 -12.51
C LYS A 113 -14.34 -12.50 -12.40
N ASN A 114 -15.17 -11.69 -11.74
CA ASN A 114 -14.86 -10.28 -11.52
C ASN A 114 -13.64 -10.18 -10.57
N PRO A 115 -12.57 -9.45 -10.94
CA PRO A 115 -11.35 -9.38 -10.13
C PRO A 115 -11.58 -8.88 -8.70
N LYS A 116 -12.43 -7.87 -8.54
CA LYS A 116 -12.79 -7.33 -7.22
C LYS A 116 -13.43 -8.40 -6.34
N ILE A 117 -14.45 -9.08 -6.86
CA ILE A 117 -15.16 -10.12 -6.10
C ILE A 117 -14.23 -11.28 -5.74
N LEU A 118 -13.37 -11.72 -6.66
CA LEU A 118 -12.41 -12.78 -6.40
C LEU A 118 -11.40 -12.41 -5.31
N ALA A 119 -10.83 -11.21 -5.40
CA ALA A 119 -9.88 -10.72 -4.40
C ALA A 119 -10.55 -10.54 -3.03
N GLU A 120 -11.76 -9.99 -2.98
CA GLU A 120 -12.55 -9.83 -1.76
C GLU A 120 -12.90 -11.19 -1.14
N THR A 121 -13.31 -12.16 -1.96
CA THR A 121 -13.66 -13.50 -1.48
C THR A 121 -12.44 -14.24 -0.92
N LEU A 122 -11.26 -14.11 -1.55
CA LEU A 122 -10.02 -14.66 -1.00
C LEU A 122 -9.68 -14.08 0.38
N LYS A 123 -9.77 -12.75 0.53
CA LYS A 123 -9.57 -12.08 1.84
C LYS A 123 -10.57 -12.60 2.86
N SER A 124 -11.83 -12.72 2.45
CA SER A 124 -12.89 -13.18 3.33
C SER A 124 -12.69 -14.61 3.81
N ILE A 125 -12.24 -15.53 2.93
CA ILE A 125 -11.91 -16.91 3.32
C ILE A 125 -10.78 -16.93 4.35
N ILE A 126 -9.77 -16.06 4.21
CA ILE A 126 -8.68 -15.93 5.19
C ILE A 126 -9.21 -15.47 6.56
N ALA A 127 -10.08 -14.44 6.58
CA ALA A 127 -10.71 -14.00 7.82
C ALA A 127 -11.61 -15.09 8.42
N ALA A 128 -12.37 -15.79 7.60
CA ALA A 128 -13.20 -16.91 8.04
C ALA A 128 -12.36 -18.01 8.69
N GLN A 129 -11.18 -18.33 8.14
CA GLN A 129 -10.26 -19.30 8.72
C GLN A 129 -9.73 -18.84 10.09
N TYR A 130 -9.46 -17.54 10.26
CA TYR A 130 -9.07 -16.97 11.55
C TYR A 130 -10.15 -17.17 12.62
N TYR A 131 -11.42 -16.89 12.29
CA TYR A 131 -12.53 -17.11 13.23
C TYR A 131 -12.80 -18.60 13.48
N ASP A 132 -12.75 -19.41 12.42
CA ASP A 132 -13.05 -20.85 12.49
C ASP A 132 -12.02 -21.65 13.29
N SER A 133 -10.76 -21.20 13.27
CA SER A 133 -9.67 -21.77 14.08
C SER A 133 -9.64 -21.27 15.53
N GLY A 134 -10.60 -20.43 15.95
CA GLY A 134 -10.59 -19.86 17.30
C GLY A 134 -9.48 -18.85 17.51
N TYR A 135 -9.18 -18.04 16.49
CA TYR A 135 -8.16 -16.98 16.50
C TYR A 135 -6.71 -17.47 16.52
N ASP A 136 -6.46 -18.72 16.09
CA ASP A 136 -5.12 -19.30 16.04
C ASP A 136 -4.28 -18.67 14.92
N LEU A 137 -3.31 -17.84 15.32
CA LEU A 137 -2.41 -17.15 14.41
C LEU A 137 -1.33 -18.06 13.80
N ASP A 138 -0.97 -19.16 14.46
CA ASP A 138 0.03 -20.11 13.94
C ASP A 138 -0.58 -20.95 12.83
N HIS A 139 -1.80 -21.49 13.06
CA HIS A 139 -2.57 -22.14 12.00
C HIS A 139 -2.82 -21.18 10.83
N LEU A 140 -3.20 -19.94 11.11
CA LEU A 140 -3.44 -18.94 10.08
C LEU A 140 -2.16 -18.60 9.30
N ARG A 141 -0.99 -18.62 9.94
CA ARG A 141 0.31 -18.45 9.27
C ARG A 141 0.54 -19.53 8.23
N GLU A 142 0.24 -20.80 8.56
CA GLU A 142 0.36 -21.92 7.60
C GLU A 142 -0.57 -21.76 6.39
N VAL A 143 -1.77 -21.22 6.61
CA VAL A 143 -2.75 -20.94 5.55
C VAL A 143 -2.32 -19.76 4.67
N VAL A 144 -1.79 -18.70 5.26
CA VAL A 144 -1.41 -17.46 4.56
C VAL A 144 -0.06 -17.59 3.86
N GLN A 145 0.88 -18.39 4.37
CA GLN A 145 2.21 -18.58 3.79
C GLN A 145 2.21 -18.97 2.29
N PRO A 146 1.44 -19.96 1.81
CA PRO A 146 1.39 -20.29 0.39
C PRO A 146 0.80 -19.16 -0.46
N ILE A 147 -0.12 -18.36 0.10
CA ILE A 147 -0.67 -17.17 -0.57
C ILE A 147 0.42 -16.10 -0.70
N LEU A 148 1.15 -15.81 0.38
CA LEU A 148 2.26 -14.86 0.37
C LEU A 148 3.36 -15.28 -0.59
N LYS A 149 3.66 -16.58 -0.68
CA LYS A 149 4.62 -17.09 -1.66
C LYS A 149 4.20 -16.72 -3.08
N GLN A 150 2.94 -16.98 -3.47
CA GLN A 150 2.44 -16.60 -4.79
C GLN A 150 2.44 -15.08 -5.03
N VAL A 151 2.13 -14.29 -3.99
CA VAL A 151 2.21 -12.83 -4.01
C VAL A 151 3.66 -12.37 -4.30
N LEU A 152 4.65 -12.97 -3.65
CA LEU A 152 6.06 -12.64 -3.81
C LEU A 152 6.63 -13.12 -5.15
N ASP A 153 6.25 -14.31 -5.61
CA ASP A 153 6.62 -14.85 -6.92
C ASP A 153 6.13 -13.91 -8.04
N LYS A 154 4.89 -13.39 -7.93
CA LYS A 154 4.40 -12.32 -8.81
C LYS A 154 5.23 -11.04 -8.72
N GLY A 155 5.78 -10.75 -7.54
CA GLY A 155 6.66 -9.59 -7.33
C GLY A 155 8.01 -9.68 -8.02
N GLN A 156 8.55 -10.89 -8.23
CA GLN A 156 9.79 -11.09 -8.99
C GLN A 156 9.64 -10.70 -10.47
N ALA A 157 8.44 -10.85 -11.02
CA ALA A 157 8.13 -10.44 -12.40
C ALA A 157 7.98 -8.91 -12.56
N VAL A 158 7.91 -8.14 -11.48
CA VAL A 158 7.67 -6.68 -11.53
C VAL A 158 8.90 -5.92 -11.02
N PRO A 159 9.67 -5.24 -11.89
CA PRO A 159 10.93 -4.58 -11.54
C PRO A 159 10.83 -3.67 -10.31
N LEU A 160 11.89 -3.64 -9.49
CA LEU A 160 11.96 -2.80 -8.28
C LEU A 160 12.00 -1.30 -8.60
N VAL A 161 12.42 -0.91 -9.80
CA VAL A 161 12.32 0.47 -10.29
C VAL A 161 10.86 0.92 -10.40
N GLU A 162 9.91 0.01 -10.64
CA GLU A 162 8.49 0.32 -10.74
C GLU A 162 7.83 0.53 -9.36
N LEU A 163 8.40 -0.05 -8.29
CA LEU A 163 7.92 0.20 -6.91
C LEU A 163 8.02 1.66 -6.50
N LYS A 164 9.11 2.32 -6.91
CA LYS A 164 9.39 3.72 -6.55
C LYS A 164 8.56 4.71 -7.35
N GLN A 165 7.79 4.26 -8.33
CA GLN A 165 7.06 5.13 -9.24
C GLN A 165 5.60 5.33 -8.82
N ASN A 166 5.36 5.75 -7.57
CA ASN A 166 4.20 6.63 -7.37
C ASN A 166 4.56 7.94 -8.06
N PRO A 167 3.93 8.28 -9.21
CA PRO A 167 4.38 9.39 -10.02
C PRO A 167 4.37 10.71 -9.26
N LYS A 168 3.40 10.87 -8.34
CA LYS A 168 3.27 12.05 -7.49
C LYS A 168 4.41 12.15 -6.49
N SER A 169 4.69 11.08 -5.73
CA SER A 169 5.79 11.06 -4.76
C SER A 169 7.14 11.23 -5.46
N ALA A 170 7.37 10.52 -6.56
CA ALA A 170 8.61 10.64 -7.34
C ALA A 170 8.80 12.03 -7.96
N PHE A 171 7.70 12.66 -8.42
CA PHE A 171 7.73 14.05 -8.88
C PHE A 171 8.06 15.03 -7.74
N LEU A 172 7.41 14.88 -6.57
CA LEU A 172 7.66 15.76 -5.43
C LEU A 172 9.09 15.60 -4.88
N GLU A 173 9.60 14.37 -4.79
CA GLU A 173 11.01 14.13 -4.42
C GLU A 173 11.98 14.79 -5.41
N PHE A 174 11.74 14.64 -6.71
CA PHE A 174 12.56 15.26 -7.75
C PHE A 174 12.53 16.79 -7.64
N VAL A 175 11.33 17.38 -7.49
CA VAL A 175 11.14 18.83 -7.39
C VAL A 175 11.75 19.39 -6.10
N ASN A 176 11.59 18.71 -4.96
CA ASN A 176 12.21 19.12 -3.70
C ASN A 176 13.74 19.02 -3.72
N GLY A 177 14.30 18.09 -4.49
CA GLY A 177 15.75 18.00 -4.72
C GLY A 177 16.32 19.12 -5.59
N CYS A 178 15.48 19.80 -6.38
CA CYS A 178 15.85 20.97 -7.16
C CYS A 178 15.51 22.25 -6.38
N THR A 179 16.51 22.88 -5.78
CA THR A 179 16.33 24.13 -5.02
C THR A 179 15.59 25.18 -5.88
N ASN A 180 14.46 25.71 -5.38
CA ASN A 180 13.61 26.78 -5.93
C ASN A 180 12.40 26.41 -6.83
N LEU A 181 12.04 25.13 -6.97
CA LEU A 181 10.83 24.75 -7.73
C LEU A 181 9.60 24.61 -6.80
N LYS A 182 8.54 25.38 -7.07
CA LYS A 182 7.26 25.31 -6.32
C LYS A 182 6.14 24.77 -7.24
N PRO A 183 5.72 23.50 -7.08
CA PRO A 183 4.68 22.92 -7.91
C PRO A 183 3.31 23.46 -7.51
N LYS A 184 2.54 23.98 -8.47
CA LYS A 184 1.12 24.27 -8.33
C LYS A 184 0.33 23.26 -9.13
N VAL A 185 -0.53 22.50 -8.46
CA VAL A 185 -1.41 21.53 -9.11
C VAL A 185 -2.84 22.00 -8.92
N SER A 186 -3.52 22.26 -10.02
CA SER A 186 -4.95 22.55 -10.02
C SER A 186 -5.70 21.38 -10.67
N VAL A 187 -6.82 21.01 -10.06
CA VAL A 187 -7.74 20.02 -10.61
C VAL A 187 -9.04 20.73 -10.86
N GLU A 188 -9.39 20.88 -12.12
CA GLU A 188 -10.67 21.42 -12.56
C GLU A 188 -11.53 20.25 -13.04
N TRP A 189 -12.78 20.23 -12.63
CA TRP A 189 -13.76 19.28 -13.16
C TRP A 189 -14.60 20.01 -14.19
N LYS A 190 -14.86 19.37 -15.34
CA LYS A 190 -15.86 19.83 -16.28
C LYS A 190 -17.01 18.84 -16.28
N LYS A 191 -18.22 19.34 -16.08
CA LYS A 191 -19.43 18.57 -16.41
C LYS A 191 -19.55 18.51 -17.92
N ASP A 192 -20.07 17.39 -18.40
CA ASP A 192 -20.59 17.19 -19.75
C ASP A 192 -19.55 16.84 -20.82
N SER A 193 -19.33 15.54 -20.94
CA SER A 193 -19.04 14.90 -22.23
C SER A 193 -19.92 13.67 -22.37
N PHE A 194 -20.31 13.34 -23.60
CA PHE A 194 -21.10 12.16 -23.89
C PHE A 194 -20.17 11.06 -24.41
N GLN A 195 -20.15 9.91 -23.73
CA GLN A 195 -19.48 8.71 -24.23
C GLN A 195 -20.53 7.61 -24.40
N ASN A 196 -20.73 7.15 -25.63
CA ASN A 196 -21.77 6.18 -26.00
C ASN A 196 -23.19 6.60 -25.53
N GLY A 197 -23.50 7.91 -25.57
CA GLY A 197 -24.81 8.45 -25.19
C GLY A 197 -25.04 8.63 -23.69
N ASN A 198 -24.10 8.22 -22.82
CA ASN A 198 -24.20 8.43 -21.38
C ASN A 198 -23.38 9.66 -20.94
N PRO A 199 -23.88 10.47 -19.98
CA PRO A 199 -23.12 11.56 -19.41
C PRO A 199 -21.95 11.00 -18.59
N ILE A 200 -20.73 11.41 -18.93
CA ILE A 200 -19.51 11.06 -18.19
C ILE A 200 -18.88 12.31 -17.59
N ASN A 201 -18.31 12.13 -16.39
CA ASN A 201 -17.52 13.17 -15.74
C ASN A 201 -16.11 13.17 -16.35
N VAL A 202 -15.64 14.34 -16.81
CA VAL A 202 -14.28 14.51 -17.31
C VAL A 202 -13.51 15.41 -16.35
N TYR A 203 -12.39 14.89 -15.84
CA TYR A 203 -11.48 15.63 -14.97
C TYR A 203 -10.35 16.20 -15.80
N GLN A 204 -10.13 17.50 -15.70
CA GLN A 204 -8.97 18.18 -16.27
C GLN A 204 -7.97 18.47 -15.15
N VAL A 205 -6.83 17.78 -15.17
CA VAL A 205 -5.75 18.00 -14.22
C VAL A 205 -4.67 18.85 -14.89
N GLN A 206 -4.31 19.96 -14.25
CA GLN A 206 -3.24 20.85 -14.68
C GLN A 206 -2.15 20.89 -13.62
N LEU A 207 -0.90 20.75 -14.06
CA LEU A 207 0.29 20.92 -13.25
C LEU A 207 1.13 22.02 -13.85
N GLU A 208 1.40 23.03 -13.04
CA GLU A 208 2.22 24.19 -13.36
C GLU A 208 3.42 24.21 -12.40
N LEU A 209 4.62 24.34 -12.96
CA LEU A 209 5.86 24.45 -12.19
C LEU A 209 6.56 25.74 -12.59
N ASN A 210 6.27 26.82 -11.86
CA ASN A 210 6.70 28.19 -12.19
C ASN A 210 6.45 28.48 -13.70
N ASN A 211 7.42 29.10 -14.39
CA ASN A 211 7.37 29.32 -15.85
C ASN A 211 8.05 28.20 -16.67
N LEU A 212 8.46 27.10 -16.02
CA LEU A 212 9.27 26.06 -16.65
C LEU A 212 8.42 24.96 -17.28
N LEU A 213 7.26 24.66 -16.70
CA LEU A 213 6.47 23.50 -17.09
C LEU A 213 4.98 23.75 -16.89
N LEU A 214 4.20 23.52 -17.95
CA LEU A 214 2.75 23.48 -17.91
C LEU A 214 2.26 22.19 -18.59
N ILE A 215 1.58 21.33 -17.83
CA ILE A 215 1.02 20.07 -18.33
C ILE A 215 -0.46 20.05 -18.01
N LYS A 216 -1.27 19.69 -19.01
CA LYS A 216 -2.72 19.52 -18.88
C LYS A 216 -3.12 18.16 -19.43
N ARG A 217 -3.94 17.43 -18.68
CA ARG A 217 -4.53 16.15 -19.12
C ARG A 217 -5.99 16.09 -18.72
N GLU A 218 -6.77 15.45 -19.57
CA GLU A 218 -8.17 15.17 -19.33
C GLU A 218 -8.40 13.66 -19.23
N GLY A 219 -9.33 13.24 -18.40
CA GLY A 219 -9.73 11.84 -18.34
C GLY A 219 -10.90 11.57 -17.40
N VAL A 220 -11.53 10.41 -17.58
CA VAL A 220 -12.74 10.00 -16.85
C VAL A 220 -12.49 9.57 -15.40
N ASN A 221 -11.23 9.25 -15.06
CA ASN A 221 -10.85 8.85 -13.71
C ASN A 221 -9.85 9.85 -13.13
N LYS A 222 -10.30 10.66 -12.17
CA LYS A 222 -9.51 11.67 -11.47
C LYS A 222 -8.12 11.18 -11.06
N ARG A 223 -8.04 10.03 -10.40
CA ARG A 223 -6.78 9.47 -9.86
C ARG A 223 -5.82 9.06 -10.97
N ASN A 224 -6.33 8.45 -12.04
CA ASN A 224 -5.50 8.05 -13.18
C ASN A 224 -5.01 9.27 -13.96
N THR A 225 -5.90 10.25 -14.22
CA THR A 225 -5.53 11.51 -14.90
C THR A 225 -4.45 12.25 -14.10
N GLU A 226 -4.58 12.33 -12.77
CA GLU A 226 -3.57 12.92 -11.90
C GLU A 226 -2.22 12.18 -12.00
N GLN A 227 -2.21 10.85 -11.94
CA GLN A 227 -0.97 10.07 -12.07
C GLN A 227 -0.27 10.29 -13.43
N LEU A 228 -1.03 10.40 -14.52
CA LEU A 228 -0.49 10.66 -15.85
C LEU A 228 0.19 12.03 -15.94
N VAL A 229 -0.42 13.06 -15.35
CA VAL A 229 0.17 14.41 -15.28
C VAL A 229 1.51 14.39 -14.56
N TYR A 230 1.59 13.76 -13.38
CA TYR A 230 2.86 13.66 -12.65
C TYR A 230 3.92 12.82 -13.38
N ARG A 231 3.53 11.73 -14.06
CA ARG A 231 4.47 10.93 -14.89
C ARG A 231 5.07 11.76 -16.00
N GLU A 232 4.24 12.50 -16.73
CA GLU A 232 4.70 13.35 -17.81
C GLU A 232 5.56 14.50 -17.30
N ALA A 233 5.18 15.08 -16.16
CA ALA A 233 5.95 16.14 -15.53
C ALA A 233 7.36 15.68 -15.18
N LEU A 234 7.47 14.54 -14.51
CA LEU A 234 8.74 13.93 -14.16
C LEU A 234 9.59 13.59 -15.41
N LYS A 235 8.96 13.09 -16.49
CA LYS A 235 9.66 12.79 -17.74
C LYS A 235 10.25 14.04 -18.38
N ARG A 236 9.47 15.12 -18.49
CA ARG A 236 9.92 16.39 -19.09
C ARG A 236 11.01 17.05 -18.24
N LEU A 237 10.88 17.03 -16.91
CA LEU A 237 11.92 17.58 -16.02
C LEU A 237 13.26 16.86 -16.15
N LYS A 238 13.26 15.53 -16.20
CA LYS A 238 14.48 14.75 -16.44
C LYS A 238 15.14 15.08 -17.78
N GLN A 239 14.34 15.29 -18.83
CA GLN A 239 14.85 15.71 -20.15
C GLN A 239 15.48 17.10 -20.12
N ILE A 240 14.87 18.06 -19.43
CA ILE A 240 15.42 19.42 -19.27
C ILE A 240 16.78 19.37 -18.54
N GLN A 241 16.89 18.59 -17.47
CA GLN A 241 18.14 18.43 -16.71
C GLN A 241 19.26 17.77 -17.54
N LEU A 242 18.92 16.73 -18.33
CA LEU A 242 19.85 16.10 -19.26
C LEU A 242 20.37 17.12 -20.28
N ASN A 243 19.48 17.91 -20.90
CA ASN A 243 19.88 18.90 -21.91
C ASN A 243 20.76 20.02 -21.32
N GLN A 244 20.52 20.44 -20.08
CA GLN A 244 21.38 21.41 -19.39
C GLN A 244 22.78 20.85 -19.09
N SER A 245 22.88 19.54 -18.83
CA SER A 245 24.16 18.86 -18.61
C SER A 245 24.98 18.71 -19.91
N TYR A 246 24.31 18.49 -21.05
CA TYR A 246 24.98 18.43 -22.36
C TYR A 246 25.45 19.79 -22.87
N SER A 247 24.74 20.88 -22.55
CA SER A 247 25.15 22.24 -22.93
C SER A 247 26.39 22.76 -22.16
N GLN A 248 26.72 22.18 -21.00
CA GLN A 248 27.94 22.51 -20.25
C GLN A 248 29.15 21.62 -20.61
N GLY A 249 28.95 20.54 -21.38
CA GLY A 249 30.01 19.59 -21.75
C GLY A 249 30.80 19.90 -23.04
N SER A 250 30.45 20.97 -23.77
CA SER A 250 31.06 21.29 -25.08
C SER A 250 31.99 22.52 -25.08
N GLN A 251 32.40 23.02 -23.93
CA GLN A 251 33.56 23.90 -23.80
C GLN A 251 34.38 23.50 -22.59
N ASN A 252 35.47 22.74 -22.81
CA ASN A 252 36.77 22.89 -22.13
C ASN A 252 37.74 21.80 -22.61
N GLN A 253 38.74 22.22 -23.39
CA GLN A 253 40.04 21.52 -23.52
C GLN A 253 41.09 22.25 -22.65
N PRO A 254 42.17 21.57 -22.24
CA PRO A 254 42.82 21.81 -20.96
C PRO A 254 43.94 22.86 -21.04
N THR A 255 44.12 23.63 -19.98
CA THR A 255 45.37 24.35 -19.72
C THR A 255 45.88 24.01 -18.33
N LYS A 256 47.10 23.47 -18.30
CA LYS A 256 47.90 23.22 -17.10
C LYS A 256 48.53 24.54 -16.64
N THR A 257 48.45 24.84 -15.34
CA THR A 257 49.61 25.37 -14.59
C THR A 257 49.47 25.07 -13.09
N GLN A 258 50.57 24.54 -12.53
CA GLN A 258 50.95 24.48 -11.10
C GLN A 258 51.05 25.92 -10.52
N ASP A 259 51.06 26.25 -9.23
CA ASP A 259 51.60 25.60 -8.02
C ASP A 259 51.03 26.36 -6.77
N LYS A 260 50.99 25.67 -5.62
CA LYS A 260 51.24 26.10 -4.21
C LYS A 260 50.51 27.36 -3.67
N GLU A 261 49.90 27.36 -2.48
CA GLU A 261 50.54 27.14 -1.17
C GLU A 261 49.48 27.04 -0.03
N SER A 262 49.76 26.20 0.96
CA SER A 262 49.45 26.27 2.42
C SER A 262 48.07 26.78 2.91
N ALA A 263 47.26 25.94 3.56
CA ALA A 263 47.30 25.59 4.99
C ALA A 263 46.67 26.66 5.91
N GLU A 264 45.47 26.34 6.40
CA GLU A 264 44.81 26.78 7.66
C GLU A 264 43.47 26.00 7.72
N GLU A 265 43.50 24.78 8.27
CA GLU A 265 42.94 24.44 9.60
C GLU A 265 41.42 24.62 9.66
N ILE A 266 40.63 23.55 9.51
CA ILE A 266 40.34 22.54 10.56
C ILE A 266 39.97 23.23 11.87
N THR A 267 38.77 23.79 11.93
CA THR A 267 37.99 24.00 13.17
C THR A 267 36.62 24.51 12.76
N LEU A 268 35.60 23.63 12.74
CA LEU A 268 34.15 23.95 12.85
C LEU A 268 33.23 22.73 12.66
N LEU A 269 33.75 21.51 12.75
CA LEU A 269 32.95 20.28 12.77
C LEU A 269 33.15 19.42 14.04
N ASP A 270 33.82 19.97 15.06
CA ASP A 270 34.11 19.26 16.32
C ASP A 270 33.31 19.80 17.54
N GLU A 271 32.39 20.75 17.32
CA GLU A 271 31.56 21.34 18.40
C GLU A 271 30.10 20.85 18.41
N LEU A 272 29.74 19.86 17.59
CA LEU A 272 28.39 19.26 17.61
C LEU A 272 28.36 17.79 18.07
N GLU A 273 29.51 17.17 18.37
CA GLU A 273 29.58 15.79 18.86
C GLU A 273 29.86 15.66 20.37
N THR A 274 29.97 16.76 21.12
CA THR A 274 30.25 16.75 22.57
C THR A 274 29.10 17.18 23.48
N SER A 275 27.86 17.25 22.99
CA SER A 275 26.68 17.57 23.81
C SER A 275 25.58 16.48 23.89
N ILE A 276 25.86 15.25 23.45
CA ILE A 276 24.92 14.11 23.58
C ILE A 276 25.57 12.92 24.31
N ILE A 277 26.41 13.20 25.31
CA ILE A 277 26.90 12.18 26.24
C ILE A 277 26.66 12.71 27.66
N GLU A 278 25.39 12.77 28.08
CA GLU A 278 25.00 12.80 29.49
C GLU A 278 23.49 12.51 29.60
N SER A 279 23.11 11.24 29.42
CA SER A 279 21.92 10.60 30.02
C SER A 279 21.77 9.17 29.48
N SER A 280 22.71 8.31 29.86
CA SER A 280 22.54 6.86 29.72
C SER A 280 21.45 6.38 30.69
N GLN A 281 20.22 6.19 30.21
CA GLN A 281 19.27 5.28 30.86
C GLN A 281 19.24 3.97 30.08
N PHE A 282 19.90 2.96 30.66
CA PHE A 282 19.78 1.56 30.27
C PHE A 282 18.31 1.13 30.39
N PHE A 283 17.69 0.68 29.30
CA PHE A 283 16.43 -0.05 29.37
C PHE A 283 16.72 -1.53 29.54
N GLN A 284 16.40 -2.06 30.72
CA GLN A 284 16.45 -3.48 31.04
C GLN A 284 15.06 -4.08 30.78
N PHE A 285 14.92 -4.94 29.76
CA PHE A 285 13.68 -5.69 29.54
C PHE A 285 13.72 -6.93 30.43
N SER A 286 12.80 -7.03 31.39
CA SER A 286 12.66 -8.22 32.23
C SER A 286 11.84 -9.28 31.49
N ASP A 287 12.47 -10.41 31.19
CA ASP A 287 11.80 -11.65 30.80
C ASP A 287 10.87 -12.13 31.92
N LEU A 288 9.58 -12.27 31.64
CA LEU A 288 8.67 -13.06 32.47
C LEU A 288 7.86 -13.99 31.58
N ARG A 289 8.21 -15.28 31.64
CA ARG A 289 7.36 -16.40 31.22
C ARG A 289 6.39 -16.74 32.34
N ASP A 290 5.14 -16.97 31.93
CA ASP A 290 4.09 -17.81 32.49
C ASP A 290 3.90 -17.86 34.01
N SER A 291 2.85 -17.16 34.49
CA SER A 291 1.79 -17.77 35.31
C SER A 291 0.67 -16.77 35.61
N ASP A 292 -0.57 -17.22 35.39
CA ASP A 292 -1.83 -16.71 35.94
C ASP A 292 -2.55 -15.52 35.29
N LEU A 293 -3.37 -15.89 34.30
CA LEU A 293 -4.72 -15.39 34.06
C LEU A 293 -5.50 -15.16 35.36
N SER A 294 -5.52 -13.93 35.84
CA SER A 294 -6.67 -13.36 36.54
C SER A 294 -6.57 -11.83 36.47
N LEU A 295 -7.71 -11.14 36.34
CA LEU A 295 -7.88 -9.68 36.37
C LEU A 295 -7.98 -8.98 34.99
N LEU A 296 -9.00 -9.41 34.26
CA LEU A 296 -9.79 -8.67 33.26
C LEU A 296 -10.53 -7.43 33.86
N GLU A 297 -9.84 -6.50 34.53
CA GLU A 297 -10.50 -5.30 35.10
C GLU A 297 -9.93 -3.94 34.65
N ASN A 298 -8.89 -3.91 33.80
CA ASN A 298 -8.26 -2.65 33.39
C ASN A 298 -8.66 -2.10 32.00
N GLN A 299 -9.63 -2.69 31.30
CA GLN A 299 -10.09 -2.17 30.00
C GLN A 299 -10.87 -0.85 30.09
N GLY A 300 -11.34 -0.46 31.28
CA GLY A 300 -12.03 0.83 31.49
C GLY A 300 -11.12 2.07 31.40
N THR A 301 -9.81 1.92 31.61
CA THR A 301 -8.88 3.07 31.67
C THR A 301 -8.28 3.46 30.31
N LEU A 302 -8.29 2.55 29.34
CA LEU A 302 -7.77 2.82 27.99
C LEU A 302 -8.79 3.62 27.15
N GLY A 303 -10.08 3.33 27.27
CA GLY A 303 -11.15 4.10 26.62
C GLY A 303 -11.18 5.56 27.05
N GLN A 304 -11.04 5.82 28.36
CA GLN A 304 -11.00 7.16 28.93
C GLN A 304 -9.77 7.98 28.48
N LYS A 305 -8.62 7.32 28.27
CA LYS A 305 -7.41 7.97 27.74
C LYS A 305 -7.53 8.32 26.25
N VAL A 306 -8.26 7.53 25.47
CA VAL A 306 -8.50 7.81 24.05
C VAL A 306 -9.48 8.96 23.87
N GLU A 307 -10.55 9.04 24.66
CA GLU A 307 -11.48 10.18 24.64
C GLU A 307 -10.82 11.50 25.08
N SER A 308 -10.02 11.46 26.15
CA SER A 308 -9.23 12.62 26.63
C SER A 308 -8.24 13.15 25.59
N LEU A 309 -7.68 12.29 24.73
CA LEU A 309 -6.79 12.69 23.65
C LEU A 309 -7.56 13.32 22.48
N LEU A 310 -8.77 12.83 22.17
CA LEU A 310 -9.59 13.36 21.07
C LEU A 310 -10.14 14.76 21.36
N GLU A 311 -10.43 15.08 22.62
CA GLU A 311 -10.84 16.43 23.03
C GLU A 311 -9.71 17.47 22.91
N GLN A 312 -8.45 17.06 23.08
CA GLN A 312 -7.29 17.97 22.96
C GLN A 312 -6.93 18.34 21.51
N PHE A 313 -7.40 17.58 20.52
CA PHE A 313 -7.18 17.87 19.09
C PHE A 313 -8.37 18.58 18.42
N ALA A 314 -9.40 18.94 19.17
CA ALA A 314 -10.53 19.74 18.69
C ALA A 314 -10.34 21.24 19.01
N LEU A 315 -9.40 21.89 18.31
CA LEU A 315 -9.37 23.33 18.02
C LEU A 315 -8.80 23.56 16.62
#